data_AF-A0A1V6H1C3-F1
#
_entry.id   AF-A0A1V6H1C3-F1
#
_cell.length_a   1.000
_cell.length_b   1.000
_cell.length_c   1.000
_cell.angle_alpha   90.00
_cell.angle_beta   90.00
_cell.angle_gamma   90.00
#
_symmetry.space_group_name_H-M   'P 1'
#
loop_
_entity.id
_entity.type
_entity.pdbx_description
1 polymer ?
#
loop_
_entity_poly.entity_id
_entity_poly.type
_entity_poly.pdbx_seq_one_letter_code
_entity_poly.pdbx_strand_id
1 'polypeptide(L)'
;MPQTPKCEGCGVSLQSINAAGPGYVPLELFDKYENPLCQRCFRIRHYGSHYHVVSRYYTPQMVLDRLEKCGAVFYVTDLTDLTGTLNPDFLRRLPPRAMVLLNKFDLLPRYLTASAVKKKVSELYGIEKERLWPISTVNRYGIPGLKDLMLRDAENGFCGYVNAGKSSLINALLKNPLSEDNEELEKATTSPYPGTTYEPVTYDGGWARLVDVPGMENLSGICRWVDEKDRHLPGKTKRWHRKTCFIRQARAIFFSGLVKVEVEPEETVILQFYFGDNVSVHETNPTRAEEIYAHHCGTLLLPPYSPKFIKTWNWETRAASMEAGYDLCFSGLGWIYCSQGKAKMSVRFPEGLYIEKRTGFIKGTKVR
;
A
#
# COMPACT_ATOMS: atom_id res chain seq x y z
N MET A 1 -20.31 -21.85 31.03
CA MET A 1 -19.47 -22.74 30.20
C MET A 1 -18.01 -22.52 30.62
N PRO A 2 -17.19 -23.56 30.81
CA PRO A 2 -15.79 -23.37 31.17
C PRO A 2 -15.09 -22.58 30.07
N GLN A 3 -14.36 -21.53 30.43
CA GLN A 3 -13.66 -20.68 29.47
C GLN A 3 -12.54 -21.49 28.81
N THR A 4 -12.56 -21.61 27.49
CA THR A 4 -11.48 -22.25 26.74
C THR A 4 -10.20 -21.41 26.88
N PRO A 5 -9.07 -21.98 27.34
CA PRO A 5 -7.84 -21.22 27.54
C PRO A 5 -7.36 -20.60 26.22
N LYS A 6 -6.74 -19.42 26.29
CA LYS A 6 -6.29 -18.64 25.12
C LYS A 6 -4.77 -18.66 24.99
N CYS A 7 -4.28 -18.64 23.76
CA CYS A 7 -2.84 -18.57 23.48
C CYS A 7 -2.24 -17.24 23.95
N GLU A 8 -1.15 -17.24 24.71
CA GLU A 8 -0.49 -15.99 25.15
C GLU A 8 0.03 -15.15 23.95
N GLY A 9 0.49 -15.79 22.87
CA GLY A 9 1.15 -15.10 21.76
C GLY A 9 0.21 -14.57 20.67
N CYS A 10 -0.92 -15.25 20.43
CA CYS A 10 -1.89 -14.82 19.41
C CYS A 10 -3.34 -14.93 19.87
N GLY A 11 -3.61 -15.19 21.15
CA GLY A 11 -4.91 -15.08 21.84
C GLY A 11 -6.08 -15.89 21.29
N VAL A 12 -5.84 -16.73 20.28
CA VAL A 12 -6.84 -17.67 19.76
C VAL A 12 -7.18 -18.69 20.84
N SER A 13 -8.43 -19.15 20.86
CA SER A 13 -8.85 -20.26 21.71
C SER A 13 -7.99 -21.49 21.43
N LEU A 14 -7.40 -22.05 22.48
CA LEU A 14 -6.58 -23.23 22.37
C LEU A 14 -7.48 -24.45 22.14
N GLN A 15 -6.99 -25.35 21.30
CA GLN A 15 -7.63 -26.64 21.04
C GLN A 15 -6.56 -27.71 20.82
N SER A 16 -6.89 -28.97 21.09
CA SER A 16 -5.97 -30.11 20.96
C SER A 16 -6.49 -31.19 20.00
N ILE A 17 -7.49 -30.86 19.18
CA ILE A 17 -8.24 -31.78 18.32
C ILE A 17 -7.69 -31.78 16.88
N ASN A 18 -7.48 -30.59 16.28
CA ASN A 18 -7.07 -30.45 14.89
C ASN A 18 -5.69 -29.80 14.79
N ALA A 19 -4.66 -30.61 14.50
CA ALA A 19 -3.27 -30.16 14.36
C ALA A 19 -3.05 -29.10 13.26
N ALA A 20 -3.90 -29.08 12.22
CA ALA A 20 -3.83 -28.09 11.14
C ALA A 20 -4.67 -26.83 11.42
N GLY A 21 -5.50 -26.85 12.47
CA GLY A 21 -6.39 -25.76 12.84
C GLY A 21 -5.71 -24.67 13.67
N PRO A 22 -6.26 -23.44 13.68
CA PRO A 22 -5.77 -22.37 14.54
C PRO A 22 -5.91 -22.75 16.02
N GLY A 23 -4.99 -22.28 16.85
CA GLY A 23 -4.99 -22.56 18.29
C GLY A 23 -4.55 -23.95 18.71
N TYR A 24 -4.05 -24.78 17.77
CA TYR A 24 -3.60 -26.12 18.13
C TYR A 24 -2.46 -26.11 19.16
N VAL A 25 -2.62 -26.90 20.22
CA VAL A 25 -1.60 -27.26 21.21
C VAL A 25 -1.71 -28.76 21.44
N PRO A 26 -0.60 -29.53 21.39
CA PRO A 26 -0.60 -30.93 21.80
C PRO A 26 -1.22 -31.10 23.18
N LEU A 27 -2.10 -32.10 23.36
CA LEU A 27 -2.86 -32.31 24.60
C LEU A 27 -1.96 -32.31 25.86
N GLU A 28 -0.78 -32.92 25.75
CA GLU A 28 0.24 -33.00 26.81
C GLU A 28 0.78 -31.63 27.29
N LEU A 29 0.74 -30.62 26.42
CA LEU A 29 1.18 -29.25 26.72
C LEU A 29 0.01 -28.35 27.12
N PHE A 30 -1.23 -28.77 26.83
CA PHE A 30 -2.45 -28.02 27.07
C PHE A 30 -2.72 -27.86 28.58
N ASP A 31 -2.53 -28.95 29.34
CA ASP A 31 -2.78 -28.98 30.79
C ASP A 31 -1.53 -28.69 31.63
N LYS A 32 -0.34 -28.66 31.00
CA LYS A 32 0.96 -28.58 31.69
C LYS A 32 1.45 -27.15 31.94
N TYR A 33 0.99 -26.19 31.13
CA TYR A 33 1.41 -24.79 31.22
C TYR A 33 0.20 -23.90 31.46
N GLU A 34 0.27 -23.00 32.45
CA GLU A 34 -0.83 -22.04 32.73
C GLU A 34 -1.11 -21.11 31.54
N ASN A 35 -0.08 -20.81 30.71
CA ASN A 35 -0.19 -19.96 29.53
C ASN A 35 0.46 -20.63 28.29
N PRO A 36 -0.18 -21.63 27.66
CA PRO A 36 0.41 -22.32 26.51
C PRO A 36 0.45 -21.41 25.28
N LEU A 37 1.55 -21.47 24.53
CA LEU A 37 1.60 -20.93 23.18
C LEU A 37 1.08 -21.98 22.19
N CYS A 38 0.15 -21.57 21.31
CA CYS A 38 -0.24 -22.42 20.19
C CYS A 38 0.97 -22.77 19.33
N GLN A 39 0.91 -23.92 18.66
CA GLN A 39 2.01 -24.47 17.85
C GLN A 39 2.60 -23.44 16.88
N ARG A 40 1.75 -22.56 16.33
CA ARG A 40 2.16 -21.44 15.48
C ARG A 40 2.97 -20.38 16.25
N CYS A 41 2.48 -19.87 17.38
CA CYS A 41 3.18 -18.86 18.19
C CYS A 41 4.50 -19.39 18.74
N PHE A 42 4.50 -20.63 19.21
CA PHE A 42 5.70 -21.32 19.64
C PHE A 42 6.73 -21.36 18.49
N ARG A 43 6.32 -21.78 17.30
CA ARG A 43 7.23 -21.85 16.15
C ARG A 43 7.77 -20.49 15.69
N ILE A 44 6.94 -19.45 15.72
CA ILE A 44 7.37 -18.08 15.40
C ILE A 44 8.39 -17.57 16.42
N ARG A 45 8.14 -17.81 17.72
CA ARG A 45 9.01 -17.35 18.82
C ARG A 45 10.36 -18.06 18.85
N HIS A 46 10.40 -19.34 18.47
CA HIS A 46 11.60 -20.17 18.60
C HIS A 46 12.38 -20.44 17.31
N TYR A 47 11.73 -20.46 16.13
CA TYR A 47 12.39 -20.86 14.88
C TYR A 47 12.46 -19.77 13.81
N GLY A 48 11.81 -18.61 14.03
CA GLY A 48 11.74 -17.59 13.00
C GLY A 48 10.94 -18.01 11.75
N SER A 49 10.77 -17.07 10.85
CA SER A 49 9.69 -16.94 9.87
C SER A 49 9.72 -17.87 8.66
N HIS A 50 9.40 -19.17 8.83
CA HIS A 50 9.15 -20.08 7.70
C HIS A 50 7.86 -20.92 7.77
N TYR A 51 6.94 -20.63 8.69
CA TYR A 51 5.61 -21.25 8.67
C TYR A 51 4.62 -20.41 7.87
N HIS A 52 4.04 -20.99 6.82
CA HIS A 52 2.99 -20.38 5.98
C HIS A 52 1.89 -19.77 6.86
N VAL A 53 1.90 -18.45 6.90
CA VAL A 53 0.97 -17.64 7.67
C VAL A 53 -0.38 -17.69 6.96
N VAL A 54 -1.42 -18.17 7.66
CA VAL A 54 -2.81 -17.78 7.36
C VAL A 54 -2.80 -16.25 7.27
N SER A 55 -3.05 -15.73 6.07
CA SER A 55 -2.92 -14.31 5.71
C SER A 55 -3.42 -13.43 6.85
N ARG A 56 -2.60 -12.47 7.29
CA ARG A 56 -3.02 -11.43 8.25
C ARG A 56 -4.01 -10.43 7.63
N TYR A 57 -4.30 -10.58 6.35
CA TYR A 57 -5.02 -9.61 5.54
C TYR A 57 -6.33 -10.19 5.04
N TYR A 58 -7.30 -9.30 4.91
CA TYR A 58 -8.62 -9.66 4.40
C TYR A 58 -8.54 -9.96 2.90
N THR A 59 -9.27 -10.99 2.47
CA THR A 59 -9.58 -11.14 1.05
C THR A 59 -10.55 -10.05 0.62
N PRO A 60 -10.57 -9.67 -0.68
CA PRO A 60 -11.58 -8.77 -1.21
C PRO A 60 -13.02 -9.12 -0.84
N GLN A 61 -13.37 -10.42 -0.79
CA GLN A 61 -14.73 -10.84 -0.43
C GLN A 61 -15.02 -10.56 1.04
N MET A 62 -14.10 -10.92 1.94
CA MET A 62 -14.25 -10.65 3.37
C MET A 62 -14.41 -9.15 3.64
N VAL A 63 -13.74 -8.28 2.89
CA VAL A 63 -13.93 -6.83 3.03
C VAL A 63 -15.36 -6.43 2.65
N LEU A 64 -15.85 -6.92 1.51
CA LEU A 64 -17.20 -6.59 1.02
C LEU A 64 -18.29 -7.06 2.00
N ASP A 65 -18.16 -8.29 2.53
CA ASP A 65 -19.10 -8.85 3.51
C ASP A 65 -19.21 -7.99 4.78
N ARG A 66 -18.11 -7.34 5.19
CA ARG A 66 -18.11 -6.43 6.34
C ARG A 66 -18.70 -5.06 6.00
N LEU A 67 -18.49 -4.56 4.79
CA LEU A 67 -18.99 -3.27 4.34
C LEU A 67 -20.50 -3.27 4.05
N GLU A 68 -21.10 -4.45 3.81
CA GLU A 68 -22.54 -4.61 3.55
C GLU A 68 -23.40 -3.97 4.65
N LYS A 69 -22.95 -4.06 5.91
CA LYS A 69 -23.66 -3.54 7.09
C LYS A 69 -23.54 -2.02 7.28
N CYS A 70 -22.57 -1.37 6.63
CA CYS A 70 -22.32 0.06 6.81
C CYS A 70 -23.27 0.88 5.92
N GLY A 71 -23.77 2.04 6.34
CA GLY A 71 -24.64 2.93 5.53
C GLY A 71 -23.89 3.70 4.43
N ALA A 72 -22.68 4.16 4.74
CA ALA A 72 -21.72 4.71 3.77
C ALA A 72 -20.46 3.84 3.68
N VAL A 73 -19.80 3.84 2.52
CA VAL A 73 -18.55 3.10 2.27
C VAL A 73 -17.50 4.02 1.66
N PHE A 74 -16.30 4.00 2.24
CA PHE A 74 -15.16 4.81 1.84
C PHE A 74 -13.96 3.93 1.55
N TYR A 75 -13.58 3.86 0.27
CA TYR A 75 -12.39 3.15 -0.18
C TYR A 75 -11.20 4.09 -0.23
N VAL A 76 -10.25 3.92 0.69
CA VAL A 76 -9.06 4.76 0.82
C VAL A 76 -7.96 4.27 -0.11
N THR A 77 -7.47 5.18 -0.95
CA THR A 77 -6.39 4.94 -1.92
C THR A 77 -5.30 6.00 -1.82
N ASP A 78 -4.11 5.69 -2.34
CA ASP A 78 -2.94 6.57 -2.32
C ASP A 78 -2.65 7.12 -3.71
N LEU A 79 -2.70 8.45 -3.87
CA LEU A 79 -2.40 9.13 -5.14
C LEU A 79 -0.96 8.95 -5.62
N THR A 80 -0.03 8.61 -4.73
CA THR A 80 1.38 8.32 -5.06
C THR A 80 1.61 6.86 -5.47
N ASP A 81 0.63 5.98 -5.25
CA ASP A 81 0.65 4.57 -5.64
C ASP A 81 -0.74 4.08 -6.07
N LEU A 82 -1.30 4.72 -7.11
CA LEU A 82 -2.60 4.34 -7.65
C LEU A 82 -2.59 2.89 -8.16
N THR A 83 -1.50 2.47 -8.79
CA THR A 83 -1.34 1.10 -9.33
C THR A 83 -1.37 0.04 -8.22
N GLY A 84 -0.84 0.34 -7.03
CA GLY A 84 -0.87 -0.60 -5.91
C GLY A 84 -2.09 -0.49 -5.00
N THR A 85 -2.80 0.64 -4.98
CA THR A 85 -3.88 0.90 -4.02
C THR A 85 -5.27 1.06 -4.62
N LEU A 86 -5.40 1.27 -5.93
CA LEU A 86 -6.67 1.40 -6.65
C LEU A 86 -6.82 0.23 -7.63
N ASN A 87 -7.00 -0.97 -7.08
CA ASN A 87 -7.14 -2.20 -7.89
C ASN A 87 -8.46 -2.17 -8.69
N PRO A 88 -8.43 -2.25 -10.03
CA PRO A 88 -9.64 -2.19 -10.85
C PRO A 88 -10.65 -3.31 -10.57
N ASP A 89 -10.19 -4.51 -10.25
CA ASP A 89 -11.06 -5.67 -9.98
C ASP A 89 -11.85 -5.48 -8.68
N PHE A 90 -11.18 -5.00 -7.63
CA PHE A 90 -11.85 -4.68 -6.37
C PHE A 90 -12.79 -3.49 -6.51
N LEU A 91 -12.35 -2.45 -7.22
CA LEU A 91 -13.14 -1.26 -7.50
C LEU A 91 -14.47 -1.59 -8.19
N ARG A 92 -14.50 -2.53 -9.15
CA ARG A 92 -15.74 -2.99 -9.81
C ARG A 92 -16.68 -3.75 -8.87
N ARG A 93 -16.18 -4.31 -7.77
CA ARG A 93 -16.97 -5.05 -6.77
C ARG A 93 -17.49 -4.17 -5.64
N LEU A 94 -16.97 -2.94 -5.51
CA LEU A 94 -17.46 -2.00 -4.50
C LEU A 94 -18.92 -1.64 -4.79
N PRO A 95 -19.75 -1.48 -3.74
CA PRO A 95 -21.14 -1.10 -3.93
C PRO A 95 -21.24 0.27 -4.61
N PRO A 96 -22.31 0.57 -5.37
CA PRO A 96 -22.46 1.84 -6.08
C PRO A 96 -22.37 3.08 -5.17
N ARG A 97 -22.85 2.96 -3.92
CA ARG A 97 -22.76 4.00 -2.87
C ARG A 97 -21.34 4.25 -2.33
N ALA A 98 -20.37 3.40 -2.68
CA ALA A 98 -19.00 3.57 -2.21
C ALA A 98 -18.34 4.78 -2.88
N MET A 99 -17.69 5.60 -2.06
CA MET A 99 -16.83 6.70 -2.50
C MET A 99 -15.36 6.31 -2.40
N VAL A 100 -14.58 6.71 -3.40
CA VAL A 100 -13.14 6.47 -3.47
C VAL A 100 -12.42 7.72 -2.96
N LEU A 101 -11.76 7.58 -1.82
CA LEU A 101 -10.97 8.64 -1.21
C LEU A 101 -9.56 8.61 -1.81
N LEU A 102 -9.17 9.69 -2.48
CA LEU A 102 -7.86 9.85 -3.11
C LEU A 102 -6.93 10.56 -2.12
N ASN A 103 -6.29 9.79 -1.24
CA ASN A 103 -5.45 10.30 -0.17
C ASN A 103 -4.07 10.76 -0.67
N LYS A 104 -3.37 11.51 0.20
CA LYS A 104 -2.07 12.13 -0.07
C LYS A 104 -2.10 13.15 -1.20
N PHE A 105 -3.25 13.82 -1.37
CA PHE A 105 -3.41 14.87 -2.37
C PHE A 105 -2.41 16.02 -2.19
N ASP A 106 -1.96 16.27 -0.97
CA ASP A 106 -0.93 17.26 -0.64
C ASP A 106 0.44 17.00 -1.26
N LEU A 107 0.72 15.75 -1.64
CA LEU A 107 1.99 15.36 -2.26
C LEU A 107 2.03 15.64 -3.76
N LEU A 108 0.88 15.90 -4.39
CA LEU A 108 0.84 16.20 -5.81
C LEU A 108 1.36 17.62 -6.10
N PRO A 109 1.89 17.87 -7.31
CA PRO A 109 2.26 19.22 -7.75
C PRO A 109 1.13 20.23 -7.56
N ARG A 110 1.45 21.39 -6.96
CA ARG A 110 0.47 22.43 -6.59
C ARG A 110 -0.43 22.94 -7.73
N TYR A 111 -0.01 22.78 -8.97
CA TYR A 111 -0.80 23.19 -10.14
C TYR A 111 -1.95 22.21 -10.46
N LEU A 112 -1.91 20.98 -9.92
CA LEU A 112 -2.97 19.99 -10.11
C LEU A 112 -4.13 20.31 -9.18
N THR A 113 -5.25 20.73 -9.76
CA THR A 113 -6.49 20.95 -9.02
C THR A 113 -7.18 19.62 -8.70
N ALA A 114 -8.01 19.60 -7.66
CA ALA A 114 -8.82 18.43 -7.32
C ALA A 114 -9.68 17.96 -8.50
N SER A 115 -10.28 18.88 -9.27
CA SER A 115 -11.06 18.55 -10.47
C SER A 115 -10.20 17.88 -11.55
N ALA A 116 -8.98 18.37 -11.78
CA ALA A 116 -8.06 17.75 -12.73
C ALA A 116 -7.66 16.33 -12.31
N VAL A 117 -7.37 16.11 -11.02
CA VAL A 117 -7.05 14.79 -10.48
C VAL A 117 -8.24 13.84 -10.59
N LYS A 118 -9.44 14.27 -10.19
CA LYS A 118 -10.67 13.49 -10.36
C LYS A 118 -10.88 13.10 -11.82
N LYS A 119 -10.72 14.05 -12.75
CA LYS A 119 -10.82 13.77 -14.19
C LYS A 119 -9.81 12.72 -14.65
N LYS A 120 -8.55 12.83 -14.23
CA LYS A 120 -7.50 11.90 -14.61
C LYS A 120 -7.73 10.50 -14.06
N VAL A 121 -8.07 10.37 -12.77
CA VAL A 121 -8.35 9.07 -12.16
C VAL A 121 -9.61 8.43 -12.78
N SER A 122 -10.64 9.24 -13.06
CA SER A 122 -11.84 8.80 -13.76
C SER A 122 -11.53 8.21 -15.15
N GLU A 123 -10.72 8.91 -15.96
CA GLU A 123 -10.27 8.44 -17.28
C GLU A 123 -9.44 7.15 -17.20
N LEU A 124 -8.56 7.05 -16.20
CA LEU A 124 -7.66 5.90 -16.04
C LEU A 124 -8.35 4.63 -15.55
N TYR A 125 -9.30 4.76 -14.62
CA TYR A 125 -9.89 3.63 -13.91
C TYR A 125 -11.37 3.40 -14.21
N GLY A 126 -11.98 4.22 -15.07
CA GLY A 126 -13.38 4.09 -15.47
C GLY A 126 -14.37 4.35 -14.32
N ILE A 127 -14.03 5.27 -13.40
CA ILE A 127 -14.87 5.64 -12.25
C ILE A 127 -15.56 6.97 -12.53
N GLU A 128 -16.82 7.11 -12.16
CA GLU A 128 -17.52 8.40 -12.16
C GLU A 128 -16.81 9.43 -11.28
N LYS A 129 -16.64 10.65 -11.78
CA LYS A 129 -15.91 11.70 -11.04
C LYS A 129 -16.59 12.01 -9.72
N GLU A 130 -17.90 11.91 -9.65
CA GLU A 130 -18.74 12.21 -8.49
C GLU A 130 -18.39 11.28 -7.32
N ARG A 131 -17.95 10.05 -7.62
CA ARG A 131 -17.52 9.05 -6.62
C ARG A 131 -16.09 9.27 -6.12
N LEU A 132 -15.33 10.20 -6.70
CA LEU A 132 -13.93 10.45 -6.34
C LEU A 132 -13.82 11.66 -5.39
N TRP A 133 -13.10 11.49 -4.28
CA TRP A 133 -12.95 12.55 -3.26
C TRP A 133 -11.48 12.71 -2.84
N PRO A 134 -10.77 13.71 -3.39
CA PRO A 134 -9.40 14.01 -2.97
C PRO A 134 -9.33 14.48 -1.52
N ILE A 135 -8.42 13.86 -0.75
CA ILE A 135 -8.18 14.20 0.65
C ILE A 135 -6.68 14.27 0.93
N SER A 136 -6.35 14.99 2.00
CA SER A 136 -5.06 14.84 2.67
C SER A 136 -5.28 14.81 4.17
N THR A 137 -4.79 13.74 4.79
CA THR A 137 -4.79 13.63 6.25
C THR A 137 -3.78 14.55 6.91
N VAL A 138 -2.75 15.00 6.17
CA VAL A 138 -1.66 15.83 6.68
C VAL A 138 -2.09 17.29 6.82
N ASN A 139 -2.64 17.87 5.74
CA ASN A 139 -3.09 19.26 5.74
C ASN A 139 -4.62 19.42 5.90
N ARG A 140 -5.33 18.30 6.15
CA ARG A 140 -6.79 18.21 6.33
C ARG A 140 -7.61 18.65 5.09
N TYR A 141 -7.00 18.73 3.91
CA TYR A 141 -7.75 19.01 2.67
C TYR A 141 -8.85 17.97 2.46
N GLY A 142 -10.06 18.44 2.12
CA GLY A 142 -11.22 17.59 1.82
C GLY A 142 -11.85 16.89 3.02
N ILE A 143 -11.22 16.93 4.21
CA ILE A 143 -11.73 16.26 5.43
C ILE A 143 -13.02 16.90 5.97
N PRO A 144 -13.17 18.24 6.04
CA PRO A 144 -14.42 18.84 6.51
C PRO A 144 -15.63 18.44 5.66
N GLY A 145 -15.54 18.58 4.34
CA GLY A 145 -16.64 18.17 3.45
C GLY A 145 -16.89 16.67 3.43
N LEU A 146 -15.86 15.84 3.68
CA LEU A 146 -16.06 14.40 3.89
C LEU A 146 -16.89 14.14 5.15
N LYS A 147 -16.63 14.85 6.25
CA LYS A 147 -17.40 14.73 7.49
C LYS A 147 -18.88 15.08 7.26
N ASP A 148 -19.16 16.15 6.50
CA ASP A 148 -20.54 16.55 6.19
C ASP A 148 -21.31 15.47 5.41
N LEU A 149 -20.62 14.74 4.53
CA LEU A 149 -21.20 13.61 3.82
C LEU A 149 -21.48 12.44 4.78
N MET A 150 -20.56 12.14 5.68
CA MET A 150 -20.66 11.03 6.63
C MET A 150 -21.77 11.22 7.66
N LEU A 151 -22.18 12.47 7.95
CA LEU A 151 -23.30 12.76 8.86
C LEU A 151 -24.65 12.22 8.36
N ARG A 152 -24.75 11.82 7.08
CA ARG A 152 -25.96 11.25 6.49
C ARG A 152 -26.22 9.81 6.93
N ASP A 153 -25.20 9.12 7.41
CA ASP A 153 -25.24 7.71 7.75
C ASP A 153 -24.70 7.48 9.17
N ALA A 154 -25.40 6.63 9.95
CA ALA A 154 -24.97 6.33 11.32
C ALA A 154 -23.68 5.50 11.38
N GLU A 155 -23.45 4.62 10.40
CA GLU A 155 -22.28 3.74 10.30
C GLU A 155 -21.53 3.93 8.99
N ASN A 156 -20.27 4.35 9.09
CA ASN A 156 -19.42 4.70 7.96
C ASN A 156 -18.24 3.72 7.86
N GLY A 157 -18.25 2.86 6.85
CA GLY A 157 -17.25 1.81 6.64
C GLY A 157 -16.05 2.28 5.85
N PHE A 158 -14.85 2.00 6.36
CA PHE A 158 -13.58 2.32 5.70
C PHE A 158 -12.87 1.04 5.28
N CYS A 159 -12.46 0.97 4.01
CA CYS A 159 -11.62 -0.10 3.49
C CYS A 159 -10.48 0.46 2.66
N GLY A 160 -9.49 -0.38 2.35
CA GLY A 160 -8.30 0.07 1.62
C GLY A 160 -7.23 -1.00 1.57
N TYR A 161 -6.28 -0.82 0.66
CA TYR A 161 -5.03 -1.56 0.77
C TYR A 161 -4.19 -1.04 1.93
N VAL A 162 -3.35 -1.90 2.49
CA VAL A 162 -2.38 -1.51 3.53
C VAL A 162 -1.50 -0.38 3.00
N ASN A 163 -1.16 0.57 3.88
CA ASN A 163 -0.40 1.80 3.58
C ASN A 163 -1.12 2.87 2.73
N ALA A 164 -2.39 2.68 2.32
CA ALA A 164 -3.16 3.74 1.66
C ALA A 164 -3.47 4.97 2.57
N GLY A 165 -3.28 4.82 3.88
CA GLY A 165 -3.47 5.89 4.87
C GLY A 165 -4.83 5.87 5.57
N LYS A 166 -5.55 4.74 5.53
CA LYS A 166 -6.83 4.52 6.23
C LYS A 166 -6.78 4.85 7.73
N SER A 167 -5.83 4.29 8.47
CA SER A 167 -5.69 4.55 9.91
C SER A 167 -5.35 6.02 10.20
N SER A 168 -4.54 6.66 9.35
CA SER A 168 -4.25 8.10 9.46
C SER A 168 -5.50 8.95 9.25
N LEU A 169 -6.38 8.55 8.32
CA LEU A 169 -7.66 9.21 8.07
C LEU A 169 -8.60 9.09 9.26
N ILE A 170 -8.79 7.87 9.78
CA ILE A 170 -9.65 7.63 10.95
C ILE A 170 -9.16 8.45 12.14
N ASN A 171 -7.86 8.45 12.41
CA ASN A 171 -7.28 9.29 13.47
C ASN A 171 -7.51 10.79 13.22
N ALA A 172 -7.42 11.26 11.97
CA ALA A 172 -7.69 12.66 11.64
C ALA A 172 -9.17 13.06 11.82
N LEU A 173 -10.09 12.12 11.61
CA LEU A 173 -11.53 12.29 11.78
C LEU A 173 -11.96 12.25 13.26
N LEU A 174 -11.29 11.41 14.07
CA LEU A 174 -11.55 11.30 15.52
C LEU A 174 -10.97 12.48 16.31
N LYS A 175 -9.84 13.06 15.86
CA LYS A 175 -9.26 14.24 16.50
C LYS A 175 -10.21 15.43 16.41
N ASN A 176 -10.69 15.89 17.57
CA ASN A 176 -11.43 17.13 17.69
C ASN A 176 -10.44 18.31 17.63
N PRO A 177 -10.56 19.26 16.69
CA PRO A 177 -9.68 20.42 16.62
C PRO A 177 -9.80 21.39 17.82
N LEU A 178 -10.81 21.21 18.68
CA LEU A 178 -11.12 22.09 19.82
C LEU A 178 -10.70 21.53 21.19
N SER A 179 -10.16 20.32 21.29
CA SER A 179 -9.70 19.74 22.56
C SER A 179 -8.18 19.73 22.63
N GLU A 180 -7.62 20.58 23.51
CA GLU A 180 -6.17 20.64 23.79
C GLU A 180 -5.68 19.44 24.61
N ASP A 181 -6.58 18.69 25.25
CA ASP A 181 -6.27 17.45 25.97
C ASP A 181 -6.65 16.24 25.11
N ASN A 182 -5.68 15.38 24.81
CA ASN A 182 -5.92 14.08 24.15
C ASN A 182 -5.06 12.99 24.78
N GLU A 183 -5.22 12.75 26.08
CA GLU A 183 -4.95 11.45 26.69
C GLU A 183 -6.28 10.75 26.92
N GLU A 184 -6.67 9.91 25.95
CA GLU A 184 -7.55 8.74 26.03
C GLU A 184 -8.21 8.49 24.66
N LEU A 185 -7.45 7.88 23.75
CA LEU A 185 -7.96 7.18 22.57
C LEU A 185 -8.63 5.85 23.01
N GLU A 186 -9.57 5.91 23.96
CA GLU A 186 -10.14 4.73 24.65
C GLU A 186 -11.63 4.47 24.35
N LYS A 187 -12.11 4.82 23.16
CA LYS A 187 -13.46 4.40 22.70
C LYS A 187 -13.44 3.62 21.39
N ALA A 188 -12.48 2.70 21.25
CA ALA A 188 -12.63 1.58 20.33
C ALA A 188 -13.54 0.55 20.99
N THR A 189 -14.74 0.33 20.46
CA THR A 189 -15.74 -0.56 21.09
C THR A 189 -15.49 -2.06 20.84
N THR A 190 -14.33 -2.40 20.27
CA THR A 190 -13.88 -3.78 20.08
C THR A 190 -12.40 -3.90 20.48
N SER A 191 -12.15 -4.61 21.58
CA SER A 191 -10.83 -4.87 22.12
C SER A 191 -9.90 -5.56 21.10
N PRO A 192 -8.60 -5.18 21.02
CA PRO A 192 -7.60 -5.89 20.24
C PRO A 192 -7.18 -7.17 20.99
N TYR A 193 -8.09 -8.12 21.16
CA TYR A 193 -7.68 -9.45 21.61
C TYR A 193 -6.99 -10.15 20.44
N PRO A 194 -5.75 -10.62 20.63
CA PRO A 194 -5.11 -11.47 19.64
C PRO A 194 -6.03 -12.70 19.42
N GLY A 195 -6.26 -13.14 18.17
CA GLY A 195 -6.81 -14.48 17.90
C GLY A 195 -8.26 -14.56 17.45
N THR A 196 -8.94 -13.42 17.39
CA THR A 196 -10.08 -13.28 16.48
C THR A 196 -9.52 -12.99 15.09
N THR A 197 -10.16 -13.54 14.04
CA THR A 197 -10.04 -12.98 12.68
C THR A 197 -10.18 -11.47 12.81
N TYR A 198 -9.13 -10.67 12.56
CA TYR A 198 -9.10 -9.21 12.81
C TYR A 198 -10.48 -8.60 12.57
N GLU A 199 -11.30 -8.41 13.59
CA GLU A 199 -12.66 -7.97 13.34
C GLU A 199 -12.63 -6.48 12.99
N PRO A 200 -13.57 -5.97 12.18
CA PRO A 200 -13.68 -4.55 11.97
C PRO A 200 -13.75 -3.81 13.31
N VAL A 201 -12.92 -2.77 13.46
CA VAL A 201 -12.91 -1.97 14.69
C VAL A 201 -13.88 -0.82 14.53
N THR A 202 -14.81 -0.66 15.47
CA THR A 202 -15.76 0.46 15.43
C THR A 202 -15.36 1.52 16.43
N TYR A 203 -15.17 2.74 15.93
CA TYR A 203 -14.88 3.93 16.71
C TYR A 203 -16.12 4.80 16.81
N ASP A 204 -16.41 5.29 18.01
CA ASP A 204 -17.44 6.31 18.21
C ASP A 204 -16.81 7.70 18.01
N GLY A 205 -17.18 8.38 16.92
CA GLY A 205 -16.75 9.76 16.65
C GLY A 205 -17.57 10.81 17.38
N GLY A 206 -18.64 10.44 18.10
CA GLY A 206 -19.62 11.33 18.72
C GLY A 206 -20.66 11.90 17.76
N TRP A 207 -20.36 11.95 16.47
CA TRP A 207 -21.26 12.41 15.40
C TRP A 207 -21.65 11.31 14.40
N ALA A 208 -20.83 10.26 14.31
CA ALA A 208 -21.13 9.02 13.57
C ALA A 208 -20.20 7.90 14.05
N ARG A 209 -20.55 6.65 13.74
CA ARG A 209 -19.66 5.50 13.94
C ARG A 209 -18.75 5.31 12.74
N LEU A 210 -17.47 5.09 13.01
CA LEU A 210 -16.44 4.81 12.01
C LEU A 210 -16.06 3.33 12.11
N VAL A 211 -16.35 2.56 11.07
CA VAL A 211 -16.04 1.12 11.03
C VAL A 211 -14.76 0.91 10.22
N ASP A 212 -13.67 0.58 10.90
CA ASP A 212 -12.39 0.29 10.29
C ASP A 212 -12.31 -1.17 9.86
N VAL A 213 -12.48 -1.44 8.56
CA VAL A 213 -12.28 -2.79 8.03
C VAL A 213 -10.77 -3.01 7.82
N PRO A 214 -10.20 -4.13 8.29
CA PRO A 214 -8.79 -4.41 8.11
C PRO A 214 -8.38 -4.36 6.63
N GLY A 215 -7.15 -3.88 6.40
CA GLY A 215 -6.67 -3.64 5.05
C GLY A 215 -6.41 -4.92 4.26
N MET A 216 -6.50 -4.80 2.93
CA MET A 216 -6.06 -5.83 2.00
C MET A 216 -4.57 -5.70 1.70
N GLU A 217 -3.89 -6.82 1.48
CA GLU A 217 -2.49 -6.80 1.06
C GLU A 217 -2.38 -6.68 -0.46
N ASN A 218 -1.47 -5.83 -0.92
CA ASN A 218 -1.08 -5.78 -2.31
C ASN A 218 0.00 -6.84 -2.56
N LEU A 219 -0.43 -8.07 -2.86
CA LEU A 219 0.45 -9.22 -3.12
C LEU A 219 1.32 -9.09 -4.38
N SER A 220 1.06 -8.06 -5.19
CA SER A 220 1.77 -7.76 -6.42
C SER A 220 2.60 -6.47 -6.33
N GLY A 221 2.65 -5.86 -5.14
CA GLY A 221 3.37 -4.62 -4.88
C GLY A 221 4.75 -4.86 -4.28
N ILE A 222 5.64 -3.87 -4.41
CA ILE A 222 7.05 -3.99 -4.05
C ILE A 222 7.30 -4.48 -2.61
N CYS A 223 6.37 -4.19 -1.69
CA CYS A 223 6.37 -4.63 -0.30
C CYS A 223 6.47 -6.16 -0.12
N ARG A 224 6.13 -6.96 -1.13
CA ARG A 224 6.31 -8.43 -1.10
C ARG A 224 7.77 -8.86 -1.11
N TRP A 225 8.65 -8.09 -1.74
CA TRP A 225 10.06 -8.45 -1.92
C TRP A 225 10.99 -7.78 -0.92
N VAL A 226 10.46 -6.89 -0.08
CA VAL A 226 11.23 -6.14 0.91
C VAL A 226 10.75 -6.49 2.31
N ASP A 227 11.67 -6.83 3.20
CA ASP A 227 11.38 -7.00 4.63
C ASP A 227 11.97 -5.81 5.37
N GLU A 228 11.21 -4.72 5.32
CA GLU A 228 11.63 -3.43 5.85
C GLU A 228 10.94 -3.10 7.14
N LYS A 229 11.66 -2.37 7.99
CA LYS A 229 11.00 -1.65 9.08
C LYS A 229 9.94 -0.75 8.47
N ASP A 230 8.77 -0.74 9.10
CA ASP A 230 7.59 0.04 8.72
C ASP A 230 7.90 1.44 8.15
N ARG A 231 8.85 2.17 8.75
CA ARG A 231 9.24 3.52 8.34
C ARG A 231 9.95 3.62 6.98
N HIS A 232 10.58 2.54 6.52
CA HIS A 232 11.28 2.46 5.24
C HIS A 232 10.42 1.85 4.13
N LEU A 233 9.15 1.52 4.40
CA LEU A 233 8.25 1.04 3.36
C LEU A 233 8.03 2.15 2.30
N PRO A 234 8.13 1.83 1.01
CA PRO A 234 7.85 2.78 -0.08
C PRO A 234 6.48 3.47 0.04
N GLY A 235 5.47 2.75 0.54
CA GLY A 235 4.13 3.29 0.79
C GLY A 235 4.04 4.32 1.93
N LYS A 236 5.05 4.47 2.80
CA LYS A 236 5.06 5.48 3.88
C LYS A 236 5.78 6.77 3.46
N THR A 237 5.39 7.30 2.31
CA THR A 237 5.95 8.52 1.72
C THR A 237 5.43 9.79 2.40
N LYS A 238 6.34 10.70 2.80
CA LYS A 238 6.02 12.04 3.32
C LYS A 238 6.32 13.16 2.31
N ARG A 239 7.26 12.93 1.40
CA ARG A 239 7.58 13.83 0.28
C ARG A 239 7.68 13.00 -0.97
N TRP A 240 7.13 13.57 -2.04
CA TRP A 240 7.13 12.92 -3.33
C TRP A 240 8.18 13.57 -4.23
N HIS A 241 9.10 12.75 -4.70
CA HIS A 241 10.29 13.15 -5.43
C HIS A 241 10.11 12.96 -6.92
N ARG A 242 10.84 13.78 -7.68
CA ARG A 242 10.95 13.63 -9.12
C ARG A 242 12.40 13.72 -9.57
N LYS A 243 12.88 12.71 -10.28
CA LYS A 243 14.18 12.73 -10.97
C LYS A 243 13.98 12.73 -12.48
N THR A 244 14.59 13.67 -13.19
CA THR A 244 14.53 13.75 -14.65
C THR A 244 15.83 13.23 -15.27
N CYS A 245 15.71 12.30 -16.21
CA CYS A 245 16.82 11.71 -16.95
C CYS A 245 16.70 12.10 -18.44
N PHE A 246 17.77 12.68 -18.98
CA PHE A 246 17.88 13.07 -20.39
C PHE A 246 18.68 12.01 -21.14
N ILE A 247 18.00 11.18 -21.91
CA ILE A 247 18.57 9.97 -22.52
C ILE A 247 18.81 10.23 -24.00
N ARG A 248 20.08 10.46 -24.35
CA ARG A 248 20.55 10.65 -25.74
C ARG A 248 21.22 9.41 -26.32
N GLN A 249 21.63 8.49 -25.45
CA GLN A 249 22.30 7.23 -25.75
C GLN A 249 21.78 6.18 -24.78
N ALA A 250 22.08 4.89 -25.02
CA ALA A 250 21.61 3.82 -24.16
C ALA A 250 22.03 4.02 -22.69
N ARG A 251 21.09 3.85 -21.76
CA ARG A 251 21.29 4.02 -20.31
C ARG A 251 20.70 2.87 -19.54
N ALA A 252 21.32 2.51 -18.41
CA ALA A 252 20.70 1.65 -17.41
C ALA A 252 20.29 2.51 -16.21
N ILE A 253 19.03 2.39 -15.80
CA ILE A 253 18.48 3.15 -14.67
C ILE A 253 17.91 2.18 -13.66
N PHE A 254 18.47 2.20 -12.46
CA PHE A 254 17.92 1.51 -11.31
C PHE A 254 16.83 2.36 -10.68
N PHE A 255 15.62 1.82 -10.64
CA PHE A 255 14.53 2.36 -9.86
C PHE A 255 14.38 1.46 -8.65
N SER A 256 15.06 1.80 -7.55
CA SER A 256 15.45 0.89 -6.46
C SER A 256 16.42 -0.22 -6.87
N GLY A 257 16.81 -1.06 -5.89
CA GLY A 257 17.53 -2.31 -6.12
C GLY A 257 16.64 -3.44 -6.65
N LEU A 258 15.36 -3.20 -6.93
CA LEU A 258 14.43 -4.21 -7.42
C LEU A 258 14.04 -4.00 -8.88
N VAL A 259 14.27 -2.84 -9.47
CA VAL A 259 13.92 -2.61 -10.88
C VAL A 259 15.12 -2.02 -11.60
N LYS A 260 15.58 -2.71 -12.64
CA LYS A 260 16.56 -2.20 -13.61
C LYS A 260 15.85 -1.93 -14.93
N VAL A 261 15.96 -0.71 -15.43
CA VAL A 261 15.41 -0.28 -16.72
C VAL A 261 16.56 0.04 -17.65
N GLU A 262 16.78 -0.80 -18.65
CA GLU A 262 17.70 -0.51 -19.74
C GLU A 262 16.92 0.20 -20.84
N VAL A 263 17.32 1.42 -21.16
CA VAL A 263 16.64 2.30 -22.10
C VAL A 263 17.47 2.46 -23.35
N GLU A 264 16.89 2.12 -24.49
CA GLU A 264 17.41 2.36 -25.82
C GLU A 264 16.59 3.49 -26.49
N PRO A 265 17.12 4.72 -26.53
CA PRO A 265 16.42 5.84 -27.16
C PRO A 265 16.34 5.67 -28.68
N GLU A 266 15.16 5.86 -29.28
CA GLU A 266 15.02 6.03 -30.74
C GLU A 266 15.39 7.47 -31.16
N GLU A 267 15.22 8.42 -30.23
CA GLU A 267 15.54 9.83 -30.34
C GLU A 267 15.91 10.40 -28.95
N THR A 268 16.15 11.71 -28.82
CA THR A 268 16.34 12.27 -27.46
C THR A 268 15.09 12.10 -26.62
N VAL A 269 15.19 11.28 -25.57
CA VAL A 269 14.08 10.92 -24.68
C VAL A 269 14.26 11.59 -23.32
N ILE A 270 13.16 12.10 -22.76
CA ILE A 270 13.15 12.69 -21.41
C ILE A 270 12.21 11.87 -20.52
N LEU A 271 12.80 11.12 -19.60
CA LEU A 271 12.08 10.33 -18.61
C LEU A 271 12.05 11.04 -17.27
N GLN A 272 10.89 11.02 -16.61
CA GLN A 272 10.68 11.57 -15.27
C GLN A 272 10.24 10.45 -14.34
N PHE A 273 11.09 10.12 -13.38
CA PHE A 273 10.82 9.14 -12.34
C PHE A 273 10.13 9.84 -11.19
N TYR A 274 8.97 9.36 -10.79
CA TYR A 274 8.20 9.85 -9.66
C TYR A 274 8.14 8.80 -8.55
N PHE A 275 8.56 9.15 -7.33
CA PHE A 275 8.81 8.16 -6.28
C PHE A 275 8.80 8.75 -4.87
N GLY A 276 8.66 7.88 -3.87
CA GLY A 276 8.61 8.25 -2.45
C GLY A 276 9.97 8.43 -1.78
N ASP A 277 9.99 8.98 -0.56
CA ASP A 277 11.22 9.20 0.25
C ASP A 277 12.10 7.95 0.39
N ASN A 278 11.46 6.78 0.40
CA ASN A 278 12.13 5.51 0.66
C ASN A 278 12.55 4.76 -0.61
N VAL A 279 12.64 5.47 -1.74
CA VAL A 279 12.99 4.88 -3.03
C VAL A 279 14.10 5.71 -3.67
N SER A 280 15.08 5.02 -4.23
CA SER A 280 16.19 5.62 -4.95
C SER A 280 16.01 5.50 -6.46
N VAL A 281 16.57 6.44 -7.21
CA VAL A 281 16.69 6.36 -8.66
C VAL A 281 18.14 6.66 -9.04
N HIS A 282 18.82 5.69 -9.63
CA HIS A 282 20.23 5.79 -9.98
C HIS A 282 20.45 5.49 -11.47
N GLU A 283 21.11 6.40 -12.18
CA GLU A 283 21.39 6.28 -13.61
C GLU A 283 22.86 5.92 -13.81
N THR A 284 23.14 5.00 -14.73
CA THR A 284 24.49 4.57 -15.10
C THR A 284 24.59 4.15 -16.57
N ASN A 285 25.82 3.86 -17.01
CA ASN A 285 26.10 3.22 -18.28
C ASN A 285 25.70 1.74 -18.23
N PRO A 286 25.09 1.18 -19.30
CA PRO A 286 24.73 -0.25 -19.35
C PRO A 286 25.89 -1.19 -19.05
N THR A 287 27.10 -0.86 -19.52
CA THR A 287 28.32 -1.67 -19.30
C THR A 287 28.73 -1.80 -17.83
N ARG A 288 28.32 -0.85 -16.98
CA ARG A 288 28.64 -0.82 -15.54
C ARG A 288 27.45 -1.22 -14.66
N ALA A 289 26.31 -1.55 -15.27
CA ALA A 289 25.07 -1.77 -14.52
C ALA A 289 25.21 -2.94 -13.54
N GLU A 290 25.76 -4.07 -14.00
CA GLU A 290 25.93 -5.26 -13.15
C GLU A 290 26.97 -5.05 -12.04
N GLU A 291 28.06 -4.33 -12.31
CA GLU A 291 29.06 -3.94 -11.31
C GLU A 291 28.42 -3.07 -10.21
N ILE A 292 27.70 -2.02 -10.59
CA ILE A 292 27.03 -1.12 -9.64
C ILE A 292 25.99 -1.88 -8.82
N TYR A 293 25.23 -2.77 -9.46
CA TYR A 293 24.24 -3.57 -8.75
C TYR A 293 24.89 -4.45 -7.67
N ALA A 294 25.96 -5.16 -8.02
CA ALA A 294 26.68 -6.05 -7.10
C ALA A 294 27.24 -5.32 -5.87
N HIS A 295 27.76 -4.10 -6.05
CA HIS A 295 28.38 -3.33 -4.97
C HIS A 295 27.42 -2.42 -4.19
N HIS A 296 26.33 -1.98 -4.81
CA HIS A 296 25.51 -0.90 -4.27
C HIS A 296 24.03 -1.23 -4.05
N CYS A 297 23.58 -2.44 -4.37
CA CYS A 297 22.27 -2.93 -3.92
C CYS A 297 22.23 -2.99 -2.38
N GLY A 298 21.20 -2.43 -1.76
CA GLY A 298 21.14 -2.35 -0.29
C GLY A 298 21.78 -1.09 0.32
N THR A 299 22.50 -0.28 -0.46
CA THR A 299 23.14 0.96 0.04
C THR A 299 22.74 2.18 -0.78
N LEU A 300 23.02 2.19 -2.09
CA LEU A 300 22.62 3.24 -3.01
C LEU A 300 21.28 2.91 -3.67
N LEU A 301 21.09 1.64 -4.02
CA LEU A 301 19.91 1.15 -4.73
C LEU A 301 18.91 0.62 -3.69
N LEU A 302 18.09 1.53 -3.21
CA LEU A 302 17.11 1.34 -2.14
C LEU A 302 15.67 1.46 -2.66
N PRO A 303 14.73 0.65 -2.17
CA PRO A 303 14.93 -0.57 -1.39
C PRO A 303 15.54 -1.73 -2.23
N PRO A 304 15.97 -2.86 -1.64
CA PRO A 304 15.99 -3.18 -0.20
C PRO A 304 17.00 -2.30 0.56
N TYR A 305 16.82 -2.15 1.87
CA TYR A 305 17.78 -1.52 2.79
C TYR A 305 18.60 -2.54 3.57
N SER A 306 18.12 -3.79 3.64
CA SER A 306 18.83 -4.89 4.29
C SER A 306 19.47 -5.81 3.24
N PRO A 307 20.81 -5.93 3.21
CA PRO A 307 21.50 -6.90 2.34
C PRO A 307 21.14 -8.35 2.65
N LYS A 308 20.70 -8.63 3.89
CA LYS A 308 20.26 -9.98 4.33
C LYS A 308 19.04 -10.49 3.57
N PHE A 309 18.36 -9.61 2.84
CA PHE A 309 17.12 -9.89 2.14
C PHE A 309 17.22 -9.78 0.62
N ILE A 310 18.42 -9.80 0.05
CA ILE A 310 18.59 -10.32 -1.31
C ILE A 310 18.26 -11.81 -1.23
N LYS A 311 16.97 -12.13 -1.14
CA LYS A 311 16.46 -13.47 -1.41
C LYS A 311 16.93 -13.83 -2.81
N THR A 312 17.00 -15.12 -3.10
CA THR A 312 16.89 -15.60 -4.47
C THR A 312 15.53 -15.20 -5.00
N TRP A 313 15.40 -13.95 -5.46
CA TRP A 313 14.26 -13.52 -6.24
C TRP A 313 14.36 -14.18 -7.59
N ASN A 314 13.24 -14.74 -8.06
CA ASN A 314 13.10 -15.04 -9.46
C ASN A 314 12.97 -13.71 -10.19
N TRP A 315 13.77 -13.53 -11.24
CA TRP A 315 13.78 -12.32 -12.03
C TRP A 315 13.02 -12.56 -13.33
N GLU A 316 12.18 -11.61 -13.70
CA GLU A 316 11.58 -11.50 -15.01
C GLU A 316 12.20 -10.30 -15.73
N THR A 317 12.41 -10.43 -17.04
CA THR A 317 12.75 -9.31 -17.91
C THR A 317 11.67 -9.16 -18.96
N ARG A 318 11.08 -7.96 -19.05
CA ARG A 318 10.02 -7.64 -20.01
C ARG A 318 10.45 -6.50 -20.93
N ALA A 319 10.26 -6.70 -22.22
CA ALA A 319 10.39 -5.63 -23.19
C ALA A 319 9.18 -4.68 -23.09
N ALA A 320 9.43 -3.38 -23.08
CA ALA A 320 8.42 -2.34 -23.09
C ALA A 320 8.80 -1.27 -24.12
N SER A 321 7.80 -0.57 -24.65
CA SER A 321 8.01 0.64 -25.46
C SER A 321 7.35 1.82 -24.76
N MET A 322 8.08 2.93 -24.67
CA MET A 322 7.61 4.16 -24.05
C MET A 322 7.63 5.28 -25.08
N GLU A 323 6.52 6.01 -25.18
CA GLU A 323 6.41 7.24 -25.94
C GLU A 323 5.86 8.38 -25.09
N ALA A 324 6.07 9.61 -25.55
CA ALA A 324 5.64 10.81 -24.86
C ALA A 324 4.15 10.75 -24.46
N GLY A 325 3.86 11.12 -23.21
CA GLY A 325 2.50 11.14 -22.68
C GLY A 325 2.07 9.86 -21.95
N TYR A 326 2.94 8.85 -21.82
CA TYR A 326 2.65 7.60 -21.09
C TYR A 326 3.46 7.47 -19.80
N ASP A 327 2.86 6.77 -18.83
CA ASP A 327 3.50 6.28 -17.62
C ASP A 327 3.81 4.78 -17.75
N LEU A 328 4.96 4.36 -17.21
CA LEU A 328 5.23 2.97 -16.83
C LEU A 328 5.23 2.89 -15.31
N CYS A 329 4.20 2.27 -14.75
CA CYS A 329 3.92 2.23 -13.32
C CYS A 329 4.38 0.91 -12.70
N PHE A 330 4.92 1.00 -11.48
CA PHE A 330 5.42 -0.12 -10.70
C PHE A 330 4.70 -0.11 -9.35
N SER A 331 3.89 -1.13 -9.10
CA SER A 331 3.02 -1.24 -7.92
C SER A 331 3.83 -1.11 -6.61
N GLY A 332 3.53 -0.10 -5.81
CA GLY A 332 4.22 0.19 -4.55
C GLY A 332 5.54 0.94 -4.68
N LEU A 333 6.06 1.20 -5.88
CA LEU A 333 7.37 1.84 -6.08
C LEU A 333 7.26 3.27 -6.65
N GLY A 334 6.33 3.47 -7.58
CA GLY A 334 6.13 4.74 -8.30
C GLY A 334 6.03 4.51 -9.80
N TRP A 335 6.38 5.51 -10.60
CA TRP A 335 6.30 5.39 -12.06
C TRP A 335 7.31 6.23 -12.83
N ILE A 336 7.48 5.88 -14.10
CA ILE A 336 8.32 6.56 -15.07
C ILE A 336 7.40 7.20 -16.11
N TYR A 337 7.36 8.53 -16.14
CA TYR A 337 6.64 9.27 -17.17
C TYR A 337 7.58 9.62 -18.33
N CYS A 338 7.19 9.29 -19.55
CA CYS A 338 7.88 9.77 -20.74
C CYS A 338 7.32 11.14 -21.13
N SER A 339 8.11 12.19 -20.94
CA SER A 339 7.70 13.57 -21.25
C SER A 339 7.99 13.97 -22.69
N GLN A 340 8.99 13.34 -23.31
CA GLN A 340 9.40 13.62 -24.69
C GLN A 340 10.10 12.38 -25.27
N GLY A 341 9.89 12.17 -26.56
CA GLY A 341 10.57 11.17 -27.36
C GLY A 341 9.98 9.78 -27.26
N LYS A 342 10.65 8.82 -27.90
CA LYS A 342 10.30 7.40 -27.86
C LYS A 342 11.53 6.53 -27.56
N ALA A 343 11.34 5.49 -26.74
CA ALA A 343 12.38 4.55 -26.38
C ALA A 343 11.86 3.12 -26.32
N LYS A 344 12.75 2.18 -26.62
CA LYS A 344 12.60 0.77 -26.25
C LYS A 344 13.22 0.57 -24.88
N MET A 345 12.60 -0.28 -24.08
CA MET A 345 13.04 -0.57 -22.72
C MET A 345 13.09 -2.06 -22.47
N SER A 346 14.13 -2.50 -21.78
CA SER A 346 14.21 -3.82 -21.16
C SER A 346 14.12 -3.62 -19.65
N VAL A 347 13.04 -4.12 -19.06
CA VAL A 347 12.71 -3.90 -17.64
C VAL A 347 12.91 -5.20 -16.90
N ARG A 348 13.92 -5.27 -16.02
CA ARG A 348 14.18 -6.41 -15.14
C ARG A 348 13.63 -6.13 -13.75
N PHE A 349 12.84 -7.06 -13.21
CA PHE A 349 12.14 -6.93 -11.93
C PHE A 349 11.83 -8.30 -11.31
N PRO A 350 11.52 -8.39 -10.00
CA PRO A 350 11.09 -9.63 -9.37
C PRO A 350 9.79 -10.17 -9.97
N GLU A 351 9.77 -11.45 -10.29
CA GLU A 351 8.59 -12.15 -10.81
C GLU A 351 7.38 -11.93 -9.88
N GLY A 352 6.26 -11.49 -10.47
CA GLY A 352 5.02 -11.18 -9.77
C GLY A 352 4.83 -9.70 -9.40
N LEU A 353 5.81 -8.82 -9.60
CA LEU A 353 5.62 -7.37 -9.48
C LEU A 353 4.67 -6.89 -10.56
N TYR A 354 3.58 -6.22 -10.16
CA TYR A 354 2.62 -5.67 -11.10
C TYR A 354 3.18 -4.39 -11.73
N ILE A 355 3.29 -4.43 -13.07
CA ILE A 355 3.75 -3.34 -13.91
C ILE A 355 2.67 -3.05 -14.95
N GLU A 356 2.38 -1.77 -15.12
CA GLU A 356 1.32 -1.29 -16.00
C GLU A 356 1.82 -0.12 -16.84
N LYS A 357 1.57 -0.15 -18.16
CA LYS A 357 1.70 1.03 -19.02
C LYS A 357 0.33 1.69 -19.15
N ARG A 358 0.24 2.98 -18.85
CA ARG A 358 -1.00 3.76 -18.92
C ARG A 358 -0.75 5.16 -19.45
N THR A 359 -1.83 5.88 -19.80
CA THR A 359 -1.70 7.31 -20.13
C THR A 359 -1.21 8.09 -18.92
N GLY A 360 -0.41 9.13 -19.16
CA GLY A 360 0.24 9.90 -18.10
C GLY A 360 -0.73 10.50 -17.09
N PHE A 361 -0.55 10.15 -15.82
CA PHE A 361 -1.31 10.71 -14.71
C PHE A 361 -0.95 12.18 -14.47
N ILE A 362 0.34 12.50 -14.54
CA ILE A 362 0.87 13.86 -14.39
C ILE A 362 1.62 14.23 -15.67
N LYS A 363 1.17 15.30 -16.33
CA LYS A 363 1.92 15.86 -17.45
C LYS A 363 3.18 16.50 -16.92
N GLY A 364 4.33 16.07 -17.42
CA GLY A 364 5.64 16.61 -17.06
C GLY A 364 5.73 18.08 -17.43
N THR A 365 5.38 18.96 -16.51
CA THR A 365 5.66 20.39 -16.63
C THR A 365 7.07 20.68 -16.13
N LYS A 366 7.70 21.67 -16.78
CA LYS A 366 8.93 22.31 -16.29
C LYS A 366 8.66 22.75 -14.85
N VAL A 367 9.25 22.04 -13.89
CA VAL A 367 9.35 22.59 -12.52
C VAL A 367 10.33 23.73 -12.67
N ARG A 368 9.90 24.93 -12.26
CA ARG A 368 10.78 26.09 -12.17
C ARG A 368 12.00 25.77 -11.32
#